data_AF-A0A8T4T8F1-F1
#
_entry.id   AF-A0A8T4T8F1-F1
#
_cell.length_a   1.000
_cell.length_b   1.000
_cell.length_c   1.000
_cell.angle_alpha   90.00
_cell.angle_beta   90.00
_cell.angle_gamma   90.00
#
_symmetry.space_group_name_H-M   'P 1'
#
loop_
_entity.id
_entity.type
_entity.pdbx_description
1 polymer ?
#
loop_
_entity_poly.entity_id
_entity_poly.type
_entity_poly.pdbx_seq_one_letter_code
_entity_poly.pdbx_strand_id
1 'polypeptide(L)'
;MISEQTIYLMSTSSSAIAAIIGLISIYFYIRAYNSVKNSSGTLSHAMRLSILGSISLVLGVSAMLVYHLFEFTPHHATVSAPADLTWYIFMFVAIILFCFESLNLIKFNQFLAGIDKTLSKRFKAKRK
;
A
#
# COMPACT_ATOMS: atom_id res chain seq x y z
N MET A 1 14.15 -5.53 32.32
CA MET A 1 14.66 -5.97 31.00
C MET A 1 13.58 -6.79 30.32
N ILE A 2 13.23 -6.45 29.09
CA ILE A 2 12.38 -7.31 28.25
C ILE A 2 13.28 -8.47 27.77
N SER A 3 12.82 -9.71 27.85
CA SER A 3 13.59 -10.85 27.34
C SER A 3 13.62 -10.84 25.81
N GLU A 4 14.70 -11.34 25.20
CA GLU A 4 14.82 -11.47 23.73
C GLU A 4 13.65 -12.25 23.12
N GLN A 5 13.17 -13.28 23.83
CA GLN A 5 11.99 -14.06 23.47
C GLN A 5 10.72 -13.19 23.34
N THR A 6 10.58 -12.16 24.18
CA THR A 6 9.43 -11.25 24.14
C THR A 6 9.51 -10.30 22.97
N ILE A 7 10.70 -9.77 22.65
CA ILE A 7 10.92 -8.91 21.47
C ILE A 7 10.58 -9.70 20.20
N TYR A 8 11.04 -10.94 20.11
CA TYR A 8 10.77 -11.82 18.99
C TYR A 8 9.28 -12.13 18.83
N LEU A 9 8.60 -12.49 19.91
CA LEU A 9 7.17 -12.79 19.88
C LEU A 9 6.37 -11.57 19.43
N MET A 10 6.75 -10.38 19.90
CA MET A 10 6.16 -9.11 19.47
C MET A 10 6.41 -8.84 17.98
N SER A 11 7.63 -9.07 17.49
CA SER A 11 7.97 -8.87 16.07
C SER A 11 7.22 -9.82 15.14
N THR A 12 7.15 -11.11 15.52
CA THR A 12 6.43 -12.14 14.77
C THR A 12 4.93 -11.84 14.75
N SER A 13 4.36 -11.51 15.91
CA SER A 13 2.92 -11.21 16.03
C SER A 13 2.54 -9.94 15.27
N SER A 14 3.35 -8.88 15.37
CA SER A 14 3.11 -7.63 14.65
C SER A 14 3.21 -7.82 13.14
N SER A 15 4.19 -8.59 12.65
CA SER A 15 4.33 -8.93 11.23
C SER A 15 3.15 -9.77 10.73
N ALA A 16 2.68 -10.74 11.51
CA ALA A 16 1.50 -11.54 11.17
C ALA A 16 0.23 -10.70 11.10
N ILE A 17 -0.01 -9.85 12.09
CA ILE A 17 -1.15 -8.92 12.11
C ILE A 17 -1.08 -7.96 10.93
N ALA A 18 0.10 -7.39 10.64
CA ALA A 18 0.31 -6.49 9.51
C ALA A 18 0.02 -7.16 8.16
N ALA A 19 0.43 -8.42 7.97
CA ALA A 19 0.10 -9.19 6.78
C ALA A 19 -1.41 -9.40 6.62
N ILE A 20 -2.11 -9.77 7.71
CA ILE A 20 -3.58 -9.93 7.71
C ILE A 20 -4.29 -8.62 7.37
N ILE A 21 -3.90 -7.52 8.03
CA ILE A 21 -4.47 -6.19 7.76
C ILE A 21 -4.21 -5.79 6.31
N GLY A 22 -3.00 -6.04 5.79
CA GLY A 22 -2.66 -5.74 4.40
C GLY A 22 -3.51 -6.51 3.39
N LEU A 23 -3.80 -7.80 3.64
CA LEU A 23 -4.73 -8.59 2.82
C LEU A 23 -6.15 -8.01 2.83
N ILE A 24 -6.63 -7.59 4.01
CA ILE A 24 -7.93 -6.92 4.17
C ILE A 24 -7.94 -5.60 3.37
N SER A 25 -6.87 -4.80 3.46
CA SER A 25 -6.73 -3.54 2.70
C SER A 25 -6.76 -3.79 1.19
N ILE A 26 -6.06 -4.82 0.68
CA ILE A 26 -6.10 -5.19 -0.75
C ILE A 26 -7.54 -5.48 -1.19
N TYR A 27 -8.31 -6.23 -0.40
CA TYR A 27 -9.71 -6.50 -0.72
C TYR A 27 -10.53 -5.20 -0.84
N PHE A 28 -10.36 -4.26 0.09
CA PHE A 28 -11.04 -2.96 0.02
C PHE A 28 -10.60 -2.13 -1.18
N TYR A 29 -9.31 -2.12 -1.53
CA TYR A 29 -8.81 -1.43 -2.71
C TYR A 29 -9.35 -2.02 -4.01
N ILE A 30 -9.44 -3.35 -4.12
CA ILE A 30 -10.06 -4.01 -5.29
C ILE A 30 -11.54 -3.63 -5.40
N ARG A 31 -12.26 -3.63 -4.28
CA ARG A 31 -13.67 -3.21 -4.26
C ARG A 31 -13.84 -1.75 -4.68
N ALA A 32 -12.99 -0.85 -4.18
CA ALA A 32 -12.97 0.56 -4.55
C ALA A 32 -12.60 0.75 -6.03
N TYR A 33 -11.61 0.04 -6.53
CA TYR A 33 -11.23 0.07 -7.94
C TYR A 33 -12.41 -0.36 -8.84
N ASN A 34 -13.10 -1.44 -8.49
CA ASN A 34 -14.24 -1.93 -9.26
C ASN A 34 -15.40 -0.94 -9.36
N SER A 35 -15.59 -0.04 -8.37
CA SER A 35 -16.62 1.00 -8.44
C SER A 35 -16.22 2.19 -9.31
N VAL A 36 -14.92 2.45 -9.48
CA VAL A 36 -14.41 3.58 -10.27
C VAL A 36 -13.72 3.18 -11.57
N LYS A 37 -13.67 1.88 -11.92
CA LYS A 37 -12.94 1.38 -13.09
C LYS A 37 -13.42 1.98 -14.42
N ASN A 38 -14.69 2.37 -14.49
CA ASN A 38 -15.32 3.01 -15.65
C ASN A 38 -15.22 4.55 -15.63
N SER A 39 -14.68 5.14 -14.56
CA SER A 39 -14.48 6.58 -14.41
C SER A 39 -13.15 7.02 -15.04
N SER A 40 -13.04 8.33 -15.31
CA SER A 40 -11.90 8.95 -15.99
C SER A 40 -10.53 8.47 -15.45
N GLY A 41 -9.58 8.30 -16.39
CA GLY A 41 -8.40 7.45 -16.23
C GLY A 41 -7.48 7.74 -15.05
N THR A 42 -7.43 8.97 -14.52
CA THR A 42 -6.49 9.34 -13.44
C THR A 42 -6.82 8.66 -12.11
N LEU A 43 -8.09 8.62 -11.71
CA LEU A 43 -8.50 7.98 -10.45
C LEU A 43 -8.40 6.45 -10.54
N SER A 44 -8.85 5.88 -11.66
CA SER A 44 -8.71 4.45 -11.94
C SER A 44 -7.24 4.02 -12.01
N HIS A 45 -6.35 4.87 -12.52
CA HIS A 45 -4.91 4.61 -12.52
C HIS A 45 -4.31 4.71 -11.11
N ALA A 46 -4.67 5.72 -10.32
CA ALA A 46 -4.24 5.83 -8.93
C ALA A 46 -4.64 4.59 -8.11
N MET A 47 -5.90 4.14 -8.22
CA MET A 47 -6.39 2.95 -7.52
C MET A 47 -5.67 1.66 -7.94
N ARG A 48 -5.28 1.52 -9.22
CA ARG A 48 -4.44 0.39 -9.66
C ARG A 48 -3.07 0.42 -9.00
N LEU A 49 -2.45 1.59 -8.89
CA LEU A 49 -1.18 1.75 -8.18
C LEU A 49 -1.33 1.43 -6.70
N SER A 50 -2.42 1.83 -6.04
CA SER A 50 -2.69 1.49 -4.63
C SER A 50 -2.77 -0.02 -4.42
N ILE A 51 -3.43 -0.76 -5.33
CA ILE A 51 -3.52 -2.22 -5.27
C ILE A 51 -2.14 -2.84 -5.42
N LEU A 52 -1.37 -2.44 -6.44
CA LEU A 52 -0.02 -2.97 -6.68
C LEU A 52 0.95 -2.64 -5.54
N GLY A 53 0.88 -1.43 -5.00
CA GLY A 53 1.66 -1.00 -3.84
C GLY A 53 1.34 -1.82 -2.60
N SER A 54 0.04 -2.06 -2.34
CA SER A 54 -0.41 -2.87 -1.22
C SER A 54 -0.03 -4.34 -1.34
N ILE A 55 -0.13 -4.93 -2.55
CA ILE A 55 0.37 -6.28 -2.81
C ILE A 55 1.87 -6.37 -2.53
N SER A 56 2.64 -5.40 -3.03
CA SER A 56 4.10 -5.35 -2.79
C SER A 56 4.39 -5.26 -1.29
N LEU A 57 3.68 -4.39 -0.56
CA LEU A 57 3.83 -4.25 0.89
C LEU A 57 3.53 -5.55 1.63
N VAL A 58 2.43 -6.23 1.30
CA VAL A 58 2.07 -7.52 1.90
C VAL A 58 3.14 -8.58 1.63
N LEU A 59 3.65 -8.67 0.41
CA LEU A 59 4.74 -9.61 0.08
C LEU A 59 6.00 -9.32 0.89
N GLY A 60 6.39 -8.05 1.04
CA GLY A 60 7.55 -7.66 1.84
C GLY A 60 7.38 -7.96 3.34
N VAL A 61 6.22 -7.62 3.92
CA VAL A 61 5.92 -7.94 5.33
C VAL A 61 5.85 -9.46 5.55
N SER A 62 5.33 -10.21 4.57
CA SER A 62 5.29 -11.67 4.64
C SER A 62 6.69 -12.29 4.59
N ALA A 63 7.62 -11.71 3.82
CA ALA A 63 9.02 -12.13 3.84
C ALA A 63 9.65 -11.91 5.22
N MET A 64 9.37 -10.78 5.88
CA MET A 64 9.83 -10.52 7.25
C MET A 64 9.17 -11.47 8.28
N LEU A 65 7.91 -11.82 8.08
CA LEU A 65 7.25 -12.84 8.91
C LEU A 65 7.94 -14.19 8.77
N VAL A 66 8.29 -14.61 7.54
CA VAL A 66 9.06 -15.83 7.29
C VAL A 66 10.43 -15.75 7.94
N TYR A 67 11.13 -14.62 7.84
CA TYR A 67 12.41 -14.41 8.53
C TYR A 67 12.29 -14.74 10.02
N HIS A 68 11.30 -14.14 10.69
CA HIS A 68 11.09 -14.36 12.11
C HIS A 68 10.71 -15.81 12.40
N LEU A 69 9.76 -16.41 11.68
CA LEU A 69 9.33 -17.79 11.94
C LEU A 69 10.47 -18.82 11.91
N PHE A 70 11.52 -18.56 11.12
CA PHE A 70 12.67 -19.46 10.99
C PHE A 70 13.88 -19.08 11.86
N GLU A 71 13.83 -17.97 12.63
CA GLU A 71 14.96 -17.41 13.39
C GLU A 71 15.66 -18.41 14.34
N PHE A 72 14.90 -19.32 14.96
CA PHE A 72 15.44 -20.34 15.87
C PHE A 72 15.54 -21.74 15.25
N THR A 73 15.36 -21.86 13.94
CA THR A 73 15.45 -23.14 13.24
C THR A 73 16.84 -23.30 12.63
N PRO A 74 17.34 -24.54 12.45
CA PRO A 74 18.60 -24.79 11.74
C PRO A 74 18.58 -24.29 10.28
N HIS A 75 17.39 -24.04 9.72
CA HIS A 75 17.22 -23.47 8.39
C HIS A 75 17.38 -21.95 8.32
N HIS A 76 17.53 -21.26 9.45
CA HIS A 76 17.61 -19.79 9.49
C HIS A 76 18.66 -19.23 8.52
N ALA A 77 19.89 -19.76 8.53
CA ALA A 77 20.98 -19.30 7.67
C ALA A 77 20.67 -19.42 6.16
N THR A 78 19.80 -20.35 5.77
CA THR A 78 19.38 -20.54 4.37
C THR A 78 18.23 -19.64 3.95
N VAL A 79 17.44 -19.15 4.92
CA VAL A 79 16.20 -18.39 4.68
C VAL A 79 16.36 -16.91 4.98
N SER A 80 17.26 -16.52 5.89
CA SER A 80 17.42 -15.13 6.36
C SER A 80 17.82 -14.17 5.24
N ALA A 81 18.92 -14.46 4.55
CA ALA A 81 19.42 -13.62 3.45
C ALA A 81 18.39 -13.40 2.32
N PRO A 82 17.72 -14.44 1.76
CA PRO A 82 16.70 -14.21 0.75
C PRO A 82 15.46 -13.51 1.31
N ALA A 83 15.07 -13.76 2.57
CA ALA A 83 13.93 -13.09 3.19
C ALA A 83 14.19 -11.59 3.39
N ASP A 84 15.36 -11.21 3.89
CA ASP A 84 15.77 -9.82 4.07
C ASP A 84 15.83 -9.07 2.74
N LEU A 85 16.48 -9.68 1.73
CA LEU A 85 16.55 -9.10 0.39
C LEU A 85 15.16 -8.91 -0.19
N THR A 86 14.28 -9.91 -0.06
CA THR A 86 12.90 -9.86 -0.53
C THR A 86 12.11 -8.75 0.17
N TRP A 87 12.27 -8.60 1.48
CA TRP A 87 11.66 -7.52 2.26
C TRP A 87 12.10 -6.15 1.72
N TYR A 88 13.40 -5.90 1.57
CA TYR A 88 13.91 -4.62 1.06
C TYR A 88 13.41 -4.30 -0.34
N ILE A 89 13.47 -5.26 -1.27
CA ILE A 89 13.00 -5.07 -2.65
C ILE A 89 11.53 -4.67 -2.66
N PHE A 90 10.68 -5.42 -1.97
CA PHE A 90 9.24 -5.17 -1.98
C PHE A 90 8.84 -3.88 -1.24
N MET A 91 9.52 -3.53 -0.14
CA MET A 91 9.31 -2.25 0.53
C MET A 91 9.70 -1.07 -0.37
N PHE A 92 10.84 -1.18 -1.07
CA PHE A 92 11.28 -0.13 -1.99
C PHE A 92 10.33 0.05 -3.17
N VAL A 93 9.87 -1.06 -3.77
CA VAL A 93 8.85 -1.04 -4.83
C VAL A 93 7.54 -0.43 -4.33
N ALA A 94 7.08 -0.80 -3.13
CA ALA A 94 5.88 -0.23 -2.53
C ALA A 94 5.99 1.29 -2.35
N ILE A 95 7.12 1.78 -1.85
CA ILE A 95 7.38 3.23 -1.71
C ILE A 95 7.31 3.93 -3.07
N ILE A 96 7.97 3.39 -4.10
CA ILE A 96 7.92 3.97 -5.45
C ILE A 96 6.49 4.05 -5.96
N LEU A 97 5.70 2.97 -5.81
CA LEU A 97 4.31 2.93 -6.25
C LEU A 97 3.45 3.95 -5.51
N PHE A 98 3.62 4.10 -4.19
CA PHE A 98 2.89 5.10 -3.40
C PHE A 98 3.30 6.53 -3.71
N CYS A 99 4.56 6.79 -4.08
CA CYS A 99 4.99 8.09 -4.58
C CYS A 99 4.28 8.42 -5.91
N PHE A 100 4.22 7.49 -6.85
CA PHE A 100 3.50 7.68 -8.11
C PHE A 100 2.00 7.84 -7.91
N GLU A 101 1.40 7.07 -7.01
CA GLU A 101 0.00 7.22 -6.61
C GLU A 101 -0.27 8.64 -6.07
N SER A 102 0.56 9.11 -5.14
CA SER A 102 0.43 10.44 -4.52
C SER A 102 0.47 11.55 -5.57
N LEU A 103 1.38 11.47 -6.54
CA LEU A 103 1.45 12.42 -7.65
C LEU A 103 0.18 12.40 -8.52
N ASN A 104 -0.41 11.23 -8.76
CA ASN A 104 -1.66 11.12 -9.52
C ASN A 104 -2.87 11.66 -8.75
N LEU A 105 -2.93 11.44 -7.44
CA LEU A 105 -3.99 11.98 -6.58
C LEU A 105 -3.94 13.51 -6.50
N ILE A 106 -2.74 14.11 -6.43
CA ILE A 106 -2.57 15.57 -6.46
C ILE A 106 -3.13 16.14 -7.77
N LYS A 107 -2.80 15.54 -8.92
CA LYS A 107 -3.31 15.96 -10.24
C LYS A 107 -4.83 15.84 -10.31
N PHE A 108 -5.40 14.78 -9.77
CA PHE A 108 -6.84 14.58 -9.73
C PHE A 108 -7.56 15.63 -8.87
N ASN A 109 -7.01 15.97 -7.70
CA ASN A 109 -7.58 17.01 -6.84
C ASN A 109 -7.54 18.40 -7.50
N GLN A 110 -6.44 18.74 -8.18
CA GLN A 110 -6.33 19.98 -8.96
C GLN A 110 -7.36 20.04 -10.09
N PHE A 111 -7.62 18.92 -10.76
CA PHE A 111 -8.66 18.82 -11.80
C PHE A 111 -10.08 19.07 -11.23
N LEU A 112 -10.42 18.44 -10.10
CA LEU A 112 -11.72 18.66 -9.44
C LEU A 112 -11.90 20.12 -9.00
N ALA A 113 -10.88 20.71 -8.39
CA ALA A 113 -10.91 22.12 -7.99
C ALA A 113 -11.09 23.07 -9.20
N GLY A 114 -10.54 22.71 -10.37
CA GLY A 114 -10.73 23.45 -11.62
C GLY A 114 -12.17 23.38 -12.15
N ILE A 115 -12.79 22.20 -12.07
CA ILE A 115 -14.21 22.01 -12.44
C ILE A 115 -15.12 22.85 -11.55
N ASP A 116 -14.92 22.82 -10.24
CA ASP A 116 -15.75 23.54 -9.27
C ASP A 116 -15.66 25.08 -9.46
N LYS A 117 -14.45 25.60 -9.69
CA LYS A 117 -14.24 27.01 -10.07
C LYS A 117 -14.96 27.39 -11.36
N THR A 118 -15.05 26.47 -12.32
CA THR A 118 -15.71 26.70 -13.61
C THR A 118 -17.23 26.69 -13.47
N LEU A 119 -17.77 25.75 -12.71
CA LEU A 119 -19.21 25.65 -12.42
C LEU A 119 -19.70 26.87 -11.62
N SER A 120 -19.01 27.24 -10.55
CA SER A 120 -19.37 28.42 -9.75
C SER A 120 -19.39 29.72 -10.56
N LYS A 121 -18.45 29.91 -11.50
CA LYS A 121 -18.47 31.03 -12.46
C LYS A 121 -19.69 30.97 -13.38
N ARG A 122 -20.02 29.81 -13.95
CA ARG A 122 -21.19 29.64 -14.83
C ARG A 122 -22.51 29.92 -14.10
N PHE A 123 -22.67 29.44 -12.87
CA PHE A 123 -23.87 29.71 -12.08
C PHE A 123 -24.01 31.18 -11.67
N LYS A 124 -22.90 31.88 -11.39
CA LYS A 124 -22.91 33.33 -11.14
C LYS A 124 -23.26 34.14 -12.39
N ALA A 125 -22.79 33.72 -13.56
CA ALA A 125 -23.08 34.39 -14.83
C ALA A 125 -24.55 34.25 -15.28
N LYS A 126 -25.21 33.14 -14.93
CA LYS A 126 -26.62 32.86 -15.30
C LYS A 126 -27.66 33.57 -14.41
N ARG A 127 -27.23 34.26 -13.35
CA ARG A 127 -28.08 34.97 -12.37
C ARG A 127 -28.15 36.49 -12.59
N LYS A 128 -27.48 37.01 -13.62
CA LYS A 128 -27.59 38.39 -14.10
C LYS A 128 -28.39 38.39 -15.40
#